data_AF-A0ABD2N855-F1
#
_entry.id   AF-A0ABD2N855-F1
#
_cell.length_a   1.000
_cell.length_b   1.000
_cell.length_c   1.000
_cell.angle_alpha   90.00
_cell.angle_beta   90.00
_cell.angle_gamma   90.00
#
_symmetry.space_group_name_H-M   'P 1'
#
loop_
_entity.id
_entity.type
_entity.pdbx_description
1 polymer ?
#
loop_
_entity_poly.entity_id
_entity_poly.type
_entity_poly.pdbx_seq_one_letter_code
_entity_poly.pdbx_strand_id
1 'polypeptide(L)'
;MQFLVLWTLLSVSLVVAIPLSRSRNEATCGYESCHPIKEGKINVHIVPHTHDDVGWLKTVDQYYFGSKSDIQKAGVQYILDSVTDALRKNPDRRLEDHFIVRDSRES
;
A
#
# COMPACT_ATOMS: atom_id res chain seq x y z
N MET A 1 3.05 -38.05 -39.72
CA MET A 1 3.45 -36.62 -39.67
C MET A 1 2.26 -35.66 -39.74
N GLN A 2 1.33 -35.78 -40.69
CA GLN A 2 0.22 -34.81 -40.87
C GLN A 2 -0.74 -34.68 -39.67
N PHE A 3 -1.11 -35.79 -39.02
CA PHE A 3 -1.99 -35.76 -37.83
C PHE A 3 -1.36 -35.09 -36.60
N LEU A 4 -0.04 -35.17 -36.47
CA LEU A 4 0.71 -34.51 -35.37
C LEU A 4 0.77 -32.99 -35.60
N VAL A 5 0.91 -32.57 -36.85
CA VAL A 5 0.88 -31.15 -37.24
C VAL A 5 -0.50 -30.54 -37.04
N LEU A 6 -1.57 -31.27 -37.38
CA LEU A 6 -2.94 -30.82 -37.12
C LEU A 6 -3.26 -30.67 -35.62
N TRP A 7 -2.82 -31.62 -34.80
CA TRP A 7 -3.00 -31.55 -33.34
C TRP A 7 -2.24 -30.41 -32.69
N THR A 8 -1.02 -30.15 -33.15
CA THR A 8 -0.21 -29.03 -32.66
C THR A 8 -0.77 -27.68 -33.11
N LEU A 9 -1.28 -27.57 -34.33
CA LEU A 9 -1.97 -26.35 -34.78
C LEU A 9 -3.28 -26.10 -34.02
N LEU A 10 -4.04 -27.16 -33.74
CA LEU A 10 -5.30 -27.06 -32.98
C LEU A 10 -5.05 -26.65 -31.52
N SER A 11 -4.04 -27.22 -30.88
CA SER A 11 -3.68 -26.88 -29.49
C SER A 11 -3.14 -25.46 -29.37
N VAL A 12 -2.30 -25.01 -30.31
CA VAL A 12 -1.80 -23.63 -30.35
C VAL A 12 -2.95 -22.64 -30.57
N SER A 13 -3.88 -22.94 -31.49
CA SER A 13 -5.06 -22.09 -31.71
C SER A 13 -5.95 -21.99 -30.47
N LEU A 14 -6.10 -23.06 -29.69
CA LEU A 14 -6.90 -23.06 -28.48
C LEU A 14 -6.27 -22.20 -27.38
N VAL A 15 -4.94 -22.19 -27.25
CA VAL A 15 -4.23 -21.38 -26.25
C VAL A 15 -4.27 -19.89 -26.62
N VAL A 16 -4.19 -19.54 -27.91
CA VAL A 16 -4.28 -18.15 -28.38
C VAL A 16 -5.71 -17.58 -28.25
N ALA A 17 -6.73 -18.45 -28.33
CA ALA A 17 -8.14 -18.04 -28.24
C ALA A 17 -8.65 -17.83 -26.81
N ILE A 18 -7.84 -18.08 -25.77
CA ILE A 18 -8.23 -17.76 -24.39
C ILE A 18 -8.04 -16.24 -24.22
N PRO A 19 -9.11 -15.43 -24.15
CA PRO A 19 -8.95 -14.04 -23.78
C PRO A 19 -8.38 -13.99 -22.37
N LEU A 20 -7.16 -13.49 -22.20
CA LEU A 20 -6.68 -13.00 -20.91
C LEU A 20 -7.45 -11.73 -20.56
N SER A 21 -8.76 -11.83 -20.31
CA SER A 21 -9.53 -10.73 -19.72
C SER A 21 -9.20 -10.69 -18.23
N ARG A 22 -7.99 -10.20 -17.90
CA ARG A 22 -7.69 -9.81 -16.53
C ARG A 22 -8.41 -8.48 -16.30
N SER A 23 -9.59 -8.55 -15.68
CA SER A 23 -10.25 -7.36 -15.15
C SER A 23 -9.31 -6.72 -14.13
N ARG A 24 -8.54 -5.71 -14.56
CA ARG A 24 -7.94 -4.78 -13.64
C ARG A 24 -9.09 -3.86 -13.26
N ASN A 25 -9.58 -3.96 -12.02
CA ASN A 25 -10.25 -2.82 -11.43
C ASN A 25 -9.24 -1.67 -11.52
N GLU A 26 -9.48 -0.69 -12.38
CA GLU A 26 -8.68 0.51 -12.41
C GLU A 26 -8.80 1.14 -11.03
N ALA A 27 -7.68 1.22 -10.31
CA ALA A 27 -7.64 1.92 -9.05
C ALA A 27 -7.86 3.40 -9.37
N THR A 28 -9.08 3.89 -9.15
CA THR A 28 -9.39 5.31 -9.22
C THR A 28 -8.65 6.00 -8.07
N CYS A 29 -7.91 7.05 -8.38
CA CYS A 29 -7.31 7.93 -7.38
C CYS A 29 -8.20 9.16 -7.18
N GLY A 30 -7.96 9.94 -6.11
CA GLY A 30 -8.75 11.14 -5.83
C GLY A 30 -10.01 10.88 -5.02
N TYR A 31 -10.98 11.79 -5.11
CA TYR A 31 -12.22 11.76 -4.33
C TYR A 31 -13.13 10.58 -4.71
N GLU A 32 -12.98 10.10 -5.93
CA GLU A 32 -13.65 8.96 -6.54
C GLU A 32 -13.26 7.64 -5.85
N SER A 33 -12.16 7.65 -5.09
CA SER A 33 -11.70 6.53 -4.27
C SER A 33 -12.27 6.54 -2.84
N CYS A 34 -13.05 7.55 -2.44
CA CYS A 34 -13.60 7.65 -1.08
C CYS A 34 -14.53 6.49 -0.72
N HIS A 35 -14.54 6.09 0.56
CA HIS A 35 -15.50 5.10 1.03
C HIS A 35 -16.93 5.64 0.92
N PRO A 36 -17.89 4.83 0.47
CA PRO A 36 -19.28 5.26 0.39
C PRO A 36 -19.82 5.53 1.78
N ILE A 37 -20.55 6.64 1.92
CA ILE A 37 -21.29 6.98 3.14
C ILE A 37 -22.69 6.38 3.09
N LYS A 38 -23.30 6.22 4.26
CA LYS A 38 -24.70 5.84 4.39
C LYS A 38 -25.55 7.05 4.78
N GLU A 39 -26.41 7.46 3.85
CA GLU A 39 -27.35 8.56 4.05
C GLU A 39 -28.32 8.28 5.20
N GLY A 40 -28.70 9.33 5.92
CA GLY A 40 -29.60 9.24 7.08
C GLY A 40 -29.02 8.53 8.30
N LYS A 41 -27.69 8.32 8.34
CA LYS A 41 -26.98 7.75 9.49
C LYS A 41 -25.76 8.59 9.85
N ILE A 42 -25.28 8.40 11.09
CA ILE A 42 -23.94 8.88 11.49
C ILE A 42 -22.90 7.99 10.81
N ASN A 43 -22.00 8.61 10.07
CA ASN A 43 -20.86 7.94 9.42
C ASN A 43 -19.61 8.19 10.26
N VAL A 44 -18.99 7.12 10.76
CA VAL A 44 -17.75 7.20 11.53
C VAL A 44 -16.60 6.77 10.64
N HIS A 45 -15.67 7.69 10.41
CA HIS A 45 -14.48 7.44 9.60
C HIS A 45 -13.30 7.16 10.53
N ILE A 46 -12.76 5.95 10.46
CA ILE A 46 -11.54 5.58 11.17
C ILE A 46 -10.37 5.88 10.23
N VAL A 47 -9.47 6.76 10.68
CA VAL A 47 -8.27 7.17 9.91
C VAL A 47 -7.03 6.68 10.67
N PRO A 48 -6.54 5.47 10.35
CA PRO A 48 -5.25 5.02 10.86
C PRO A 48 -4.16 5.95 10.37
N HIS A 49 -3.26 6.35 11.27
CA HIS A 49 -2.16 7.25 10.91
C HIS A 49 -0.89 6.96 11.71
N THR A 50 0.23 7.47 11.20
CA THR A 50 1.56 7.47 11.83
C THR A 50 2.13 8.88 11.85
N HIS A 51 2.80 9.23 12.95
CA HIS A 51 3.48 10.51 13.13
C HIS A 51 4.98 10.26 13.24
N ASP A 52 5.70 10.51 12.15
CA ASP A 52 7.13 10.22 12.04
C ASP A 52 7.94 11.52 12.06
N ASP A 53 8.60 11.81 13.18
CA ASP A 53 9.41 13.03 13.34
C ASP A 53 10.71 12.96 12.51
N VAL A 54 10.91 13.93 11.62
CA VAL A 54 12.10 14.07 10.75
C VAL A 54 13.20 14.83 11.49
N GLY A 55 13.73 14.20 12.53
CA GLY A 55 14.74 14.82 13.39
C GLY A 55 14.11 15.54 14.58
N TRP A 56 14.07 14.84 15.71
CA TRP A 56 13.64 15.39 17.01
C TRP A 56 14.60 14.92 18.11
N LEU A 57 14.34 13.77 18.74
CA LEU A 57 15.25 13.17 19.73
C LEU A 57 16.36 12.33 19.08
N LYS A 58 16.10 11.87 17.85
CA LYS A 58 17.01 11.07 17.03
C LYS A 58 17.21 11.76 15.68
N THR A 59 18.32 11.47 15.01
CA THR A 59 18.53 11.91 13.62
C THR A 59 17.56 11.17 12.68
N VAL A 60 17.38 11.70 11.48
CA VAL A 60 16.54 11.09 10.43
C VAL A 60 16.91 9.62 10.21
N ASP A 61 18.20 9.30 10.03
CA ASP A 61 18.65 7.92 9.82
C ASP A 61 18.40 7.02 11.04
N GLN A 62 18.52 7.57 12.25
CA GLN A 62 18.26 6.81 13.47
C GLN A 62 16.78 6.47 13.63
N TYR A 63 15.89 7.39 13.24
CA TYR A 63 14.45 7.11 13.14
C TYR A 63 14.14 6.15 11.99
N TYR A 64 14.80 6.27 10.85
CA TYR A 64 14.56 5.38 9.70
C TYR A 64 14.94 3.93 10.00
N PHE A 65 16.18 3.71 10.45
CA PHE A 65 16.71 2.37 10.70
C PHE A 65 16.34 1.78 12.06
N GLY A 66 15.79 2.58 12.98
CA GLY A 66 15.45 2.11 14.32
C GLY A 66 16.64 1.93 15.27
N SER A 67 17.77 2.60 15.00
CA SER A 67 18.93 2.60 15.89
C SER A 67 18.71 3.52 17.09
N LYS A 68 19.51 3.39 18.16
CA LYS A 68 19.31 4.11 19.43
C LYS A 68 17.89 3.92 20.01
N SER A 69 17.46 2.66 20.03
CA SER A 69 16.15 2.25 20.57
C SER A 69 16.03 2.46 22.10
N ASP A 70 17.14 2.71 22.78
CA ASP A 70 17.23 3.14 24.17
C ASP A 70 16.70 4.57 24.39
N ILE A 71 16.88 5.47 23.41
CA ILE A 71 16.31 6.83 23.44
C ILE A 71 14.82 6.77 23.07
N GLN A 72 14.50 6.12 21.95
CA GLN A 72 13.14 5.94 21.50
C GLN A 72 13.03 4.71 20.58
N LYS A 73 12.10 3.81 20.91
CA LYS A 73 11.74 2.65 20.10
C LYS A 73 10.88 3.07 18.91
N ALA A 74 11.53 3.56 17.86
CA ALA A 74 10.89 4.00 16.62
C ALA A 74 11.79 3.67 15.43
N GLY A 75 11.20 3.09 14.36
CA GLY A 75 11.87 2.62 13.15
C GLY A 75 10.94 2.71 11.93
N VAL A 76 11.06 3.77 11.14
CA VAL A 76 10.14 4.07 10.01
C VAL A 76 10.15 2.98 8.95
N GLN A 77 11.31 2.36 8.67
CA GLN A 77 11.39 1.29 7.68
C GLN A 77 10.41 0.14 7.99
N TYR A 78 10.29 -0.24 9.27
CA TYR A 78 9.44 -1.35 9.69
C TYR A 78 7.95 -0.99 9.65
N ILE A 79 7.64 0.29 9.90
CA ILE A 79 6.28 0.83 9.77
C ILE A 79 5.85 0.70 8.31
N LEU A 80 6.64 1.23 7.38
CA LEU A 80 6.34 1.21 5.95
C LEU A 80 6.22 -0.22 5.39
N ASP A 81 7.09 -1.13 5.79
CA ASP A 81 7.03 -2.54 5.39
C ASP A 81 5.73 -3.19 5.87
N SER A 82 5.42 -3.05 7.16
CA SER A 82 4.25 -3.69 7.77
C SER A 82 2.92 -3.15 7.22
N VAL A 83 2.87 -1.84 6.96
CA VAL A 83 1.72 -1.16 6.36
C VAL A 83 1.51 -1.65 4.94
N THR A 84 2.57 -1.70 4.14
CA THR A 84 2.49 -2.17 2.75
C THR A 84 1.92 -3.58 2.70
N ASP A 85 2.39 -4.47 3.56
CA ASP A 85 1.85 -5.82 3.69
C ASP A 85 0.39 -5.83 4.14
N ALA A 86 0.03 -4.98 5.09
CA ALA A 86 -1.33 -4.87 5.61
C ALA A 86 -2.34 -4.35 4.57
N LEU A 87 -1.95 -3.37 3.75
CA LEU A 87 -2.77 -2.80 2.68
C LEU A 87 -2.92 -3.77 1.51
N ARG A 88 -1.86 -4.52 1.16
CA ARG A 88 -1.94 -5.55 0.12
C ARG A 88 -2.89 -6.69 0.47
N LYS A 89 -3.05 -7.00 1.75
CA LYS A 89 -3.94 -8.06 2.24
C LYS A 89 -5.42 -7.69 2.18
N ASN A 90 -5.76 -6.40 2.24
CA ASN A 90 -7.16 -5.96 2.19
C ASN A 90 -7.26 -4.60 1.48
N PRO A 91 -7.91 -4.54 0.29
CA PRO A 91 -8.02 -3.32 -0.51
C PRO A 91 -8.89 -2.22 0.12
N ASP A 92 -9.72 -2.54 1.12
CA ASP A 92 -10.55 -1.55 1.84
C ASP A 92 -9.76 -0.80 2.93
N ARG A 93 -8.56 -1.26 3.28
CA ARG A 93 -7.72 -0.60 4.29
C ARG A 93 -7.09 0.67 3.73
N ARG A 94 -6.93 1.65 4.62
CA ARG A 94 -6.24 2.92 4.33
C ARG A 94 -5.30 3.28 5.47
N LEU A 95 -4.28 4.06 5.14
CA LEU A 95 -3.37 4.69 6.08
C LEU A 95 -3.08 6.11 5.61
N GLU A 96 -2.98 7.05 6.54
CA GLU A 96 -2.35 8.35 6.32
C GLU A 96 -1.01 8.39 7.06
N ASP A 97 0.10 8.51 6.32
CA ASP A 97 1.43 8.64 6.91
C ASP A 97 1.86 10.11 6.92
N HIS A 98 2.32 10.61 8.06
CA HIS A 98 2.67 12.02 8.24
C HIS A 98 4.06 12.21 8.84
N PHE A 99 4.94 12.83 8.06
CA PHE A 99 6.27 13.23 8.49
C PHE A 99 6.26 14.63 9.12
N ILE A 100 6.72 14.74 10.37
CA ILE A 100 6.72 16.00 11.13
C ILE A 100 8.13 16.59 11.12
N VAL A 101 8.28 17.82 10.62
CA VAL A 101 9.50 18.60 10.81
C VAL A 101 9.31 19.51 12.03
N ARG A 102 10.12 19.32 13.07
CA ARG A 102 10.13 20.20 14.25
C ARG A 102 11.25 21.24 14.10
N ASP A 103 10.92 22.53 14.27
CA ASP A 103 11.96 23.57 14.34
C ASP A 103 12.72 23.38 15.66
N SER A 104 14.02 23.13 15.57
CA SER A 104 14.92 22.94 16.71
C SER A 104 15.33 24.25 17.41
N ARG A 105 14.61 25.35 17.16
CA ARG A 105 14.85 26.67 17.78
C ARG A 105 14.15 26.91 19.12
N GLU A 106 13.64 25.88 19.77
CA GLU A 106 13.21 25.94 21.17
C GLU A 106 13.69 24.69 21.92
N SER A 107 14.91 24.80 22.46
CA SER A 107 15.41 23.99 23.58
C SER A 107 16.34 24.83 24.44
#